data_AF-A0A9E4EAP6-F1
#
_entry.id   AF-A0A9E4EAP6-F1
#
_cell.length_a   1.000
_cell.length_b   1.000
_cell.length_c   1.000
_cell.angle_alpha   90.00
_cell.angle_beta   90.00
_cell.angle_gamma   90.00
#
_symmetry.space_group_name_H-M   'P 1'
#
loop_
_entity.id
_entity.type
_entity.pdbx_description
1 polymer ?
#
loop_
_entity_poly.entity_id
_entity_poly.type
_entity_poly.pdbx_seq_one_letter_code
_entity_poly.pdbx_strand_id
1 'polypeptide(L)' 'MASKAYWKVLQKYNRILALNWETLVSARIEGDKKRIRRAERNYFQALRSAMVATQNAVSERITAV' A
#
# COMPACT_ATOMS: atom_id res chain seq x y z
N MET A 1 15.23 -17.71 1.55
CA MET A 1 15.19 -16.53 0.68
C MET A 1 13.74 -16.18 0.41
N ALA A 2 13.29 -14.93 0.63
CA ALA A 2 11.94 -14.55 0.24
C ALA A 2 11.82 -14.68 -1.29
N SER A 3 10.74 -15.28 -1.80
CA SER A 3 10.63 -15.55 -3.24
C SER A 3 10.71 -14.25 -4.05
N LYS A 4 11.26 -14.29 -5.27
CA LYS A 4 11.32 -13.11 -6.16
C LYS A 4 9.93 -12.48 -6.39
N ALA A 5 8.87 -13.29 -6.31
CA ALA A 5 7.49 -12.83 -6.40
C ALA A 5 7.07 -12.02 -5.16
N TYR A 6 7.38 -12.50 -3.95
CA TYR A 6 7.16 -11.76 -2.71
C TYR A 6 7.85 -10.39 -2.72
N TRP A 7 9.09 -10.33 -3.20
CA TRP A 7 9.82 -9.06 -3.24
C TRP A 7 9.19 -8.04 -4.20
N LYS A 8 8.73 -8.51 -5.37
CA LYS A 8 8.01 -7.67 -6.34
C LYS A 8 6.68 -7.13 -5.79
N VAL A 9 5.95 -7.96 -5.03
CA VAL A 9 4.69 -7.56 -4.38
C VAL A 9 4.97 -6.43 -3.39
N LEU A 10 5.92 -6.63 -2.47
CA LEU A 10 6.30 -5.60 -1.50
C LEU A 10 6.78 -4.31 -2.17
N GLN A 11 7.61 -4.40 -3.20
CA GLN A 11 8.11 -3.22 -3.91
C GLN A 11 6.97 -2.43 -4.58
N LYS A 12 6.02 -3.11 -5.23
CA LYS A 12 4.85 -2.49 -5.84
C LYS A 12 4.01 -1.75 -4.80
N TYR A 13 3.67 -2.41 -3.70
CA TYR A 13 2.80 -1.81 -2.68
C TYR A 13 3.50 -0.71 -1.88
N ASN A 14 4.80 -0.82 -1.63
CA ASN A 14 5.56 0.25 -0.99
C ASN A 14 5.52 1.54 -1.84
N ARG A 15 5.69 1.43 -3.17
CA ARG A 15 5.56 2.56 -4.08
C ARG A 15 4.16 3.17 -4.06
N ILE A 16 3.12 2.34 -4.06
CA ILE A 16 1.73 2.81 -4.00
C ILE A 16 1.46 3.54 -2.68
N LEU A 17 1.95 3.02 -1.56
CA LEU A 17 1.79 3.65 -0.24
C LEU A 17 2.51 4.99 -0.17
N ALA A 18 3.74 5.08 -0.68
CA ALA A 18 4.50 6.33 -0.73
C ALA A 18 3.75 7.41 -1.51
N LEU A 19 3.23 7.10 -2.71
CA LEU A 19 2.47 8.06 -3.52
C LEU A 19 1.17 8.54 -2.83
N ASN A 20 0.46 7.63 -2.17
CA ASN A 20 -0.75 8.00 -1.42
C ASN A 20 -0.43 8.83 -0.18
N TRP A 21 0.70 8.55 0.48
CA TRP A 21 1.18 9.34 1.61
C TRP A 21 1.54 10.76 1.20
N GLU A 22 2.31 10.93 0.12
CA GLU A 22 2.65 12.25 -0.43
C GLU A 22 1.39 13.04 -0.80
N THR A 23 0.40 12.38 -1.43
CA THR A 23 -0.89 12.99 -1.75
C THR A 23 -1.63 13.46 -0.50
N LEU A 24 -1.60 12.67 0.59
CA LEU A 24 -2.21 13.03 1.86
C LEU A 24 -1.51 14.21 2.52
N VAL A 25 -0.17 14.21 2.52
CA VAL A 25 0.63 15.32 3.05
C VAL A 25 0.33 16.61 2.29
N SER A 26 0.32 16.57 0.95
CA SER A 26 -0.04 17.72 0.11
C SER A 26 -1.43 18.24 0.42
N ALA A 27 -2.43 17.35 0.52
CA ALA A 27 -3.80 17.74 0.86
C ALA A 27 -3.90 18.38 2.26
N ARG A 28 -3.09 17.95 3.22
CA ARG A 28 -3.02 18.53 4.56
C ARG A 28 -2.36 19.90 4.57
N ILE A 29 -1.30 20.10 3.80
CA ILE A 29 -0.63 21.41 3.64
C ILE A 29 -1.59 22.42 3.01
N GLU A 30 -2.36 22.01 2.00
CA GLU A 30 -3.35 22.86 1.32
C GLU A 30 -4.58 23.20 2.19
N GLY A 31 -4.87 22.40 3.22
CA GLY A 31 -6.00 22.63 4.14
C GLY A 31 -7.39 22.30 3.58
N ASP A 32 -7.50 21.73 2.37
CA ASP A 32 -8.79 21.33 1.78
C ASP A 32 -9.34 20.06 2.47
N LYS A 33 -10.33 20.24 3.35
CA LYS A 33 -11.01 19.17 4.10
C LYS A 33 -11.64 18.08 3.21
N LYS A 34 -12.05 18.39 1.97
CA LYS A 34 -12.61 17.39 1.05
C LYS A 34 -11.49 16.56 0.43
N ARG A 35 -10.40 17.20 0.00
CA ARG A 35 -9.19 16.51 -0.50
C ARG A 35 -8.56 15.64 0.57
N ILE A 36 -8.43 16.13 1.81
CA ILE A 36 -7.86 15.36 2.93
C ILE A 36 -8.64 14.06 3.12
N ARG A 37 -9.97 14.13 3.28
CA ARG A 37 -10.82 12.93 3.45
C ARG A 37 -10.76 11.95 2.28
N ARG A 38 -10.52 12.44 1.06
CA ARG A 38 -10.32 11.58 -0.11
C ARG A 38 -8.95 10.92 -0.06
N ALA A 39 -7.90 11.68 0.23
CA ALA A 39 -6.54 11.17 0.33
C ALA A 39 -6.38 10.15 1.47
N GLU A 40 -7.01 10.39 2.63
CA GLU A 40 -7.03 9.43 3.75
C GLU A 40 -7.68 8.11 3.35
N ARG A 41 -8.87 8.16 2.71
CA ARG A 41 -9.54 6.94 2.21
C ARG A 41 -8.67 6.18 1.23
N ASN A 42 -8.06 6.88 0.27
CA ASN A 42 -7.18 6.25 -0.72
C ASN A 42 -5.96 5.60 -0.05
N TYR A 43 -5.33 6.28 0.90
CA TYR A 43 -4.19 5.76 1.66
C TYR A 43 -4.55 4.51 2.46
N PHE A 44 -5.65 4.54 3.22
CA PHE A 44 -6.08 3.38 4.00
C PHE A 44 -6.54 2.21 3.13
N GLN A 45 -7.17 2.49 1.98
CA GLN A 45 -7.50 1.45 1.01
C GLN A 45 -6.24 0.79 0.44
N ALA A 46 -5.23 1.60 0.05
CA ALA A 46 -3.95 1.10 -0.42
C ALA A 46 -3.24 0.25 0.66
N LEU A 47 -3.28 0.67 1.92
CA LEU A 47 -2.73 -0.07 3.05
C LEU A 47 -3.41 -1.43 3.23
N ARG A 48 -4.75 -1.46 3.18
CA ARG A 48 -5.50 -2.72 3.24
C ARG A 48 -5.13 -3.66 2.09
N SER A 49 -5.05 -3.15 0.87
CA SER A 49 -4.64 -3.94 -0.29
C SER A 49 -3.21 -4.47 -0.16
N ALA A 50 -2.28 -3.66 0.39
CA ALA A 50 -0.90 -4.07 0.63
C ALA A 50 -0.83 -5.22 1.65
N MET A 51 -1.59 -5.14 2.74
CA MET A 51 -1.64 -6.20 3.75
C MET A 51 -2.16 -7.51 3.16
N VAL A 52 -3.29 -7.47 2.43
CA VAL A 52 -3.87 -8.67 1.81
C VAL A 52 -2.92 -9.29 0.78
N ALA A 53 -2.34 -8.49 -0.10
CA ALA A 53 -1.41 -9.00 -1.12
C ALA A 53 -0.13 -9.59 -0.50
N THR A 54 0.38 -8.97 0.56
CA THR A 54 1.55 -9.48 1.28
C THR A 54 1.22 -10.80 2.00
N GLN A 55 0.06 -10.90 2.64
CA GLN A 55 -0.40 -12.14 3.27
C GLN A 55 -0.58 -13.26 2.24
N ASN A 56 -1.20 -12.99 1.09
CA ASN A 56 -1.36 -13.97 0.03
C ASN A 56 -0.01 -14.46 -0.51
N ALA A 57 0.94 -13.55 -0.72
CA ALA A 57 2.29 -13.91 -1.17
C ALA A 57 3.08 -14.74 -0.14
N VAL A 58 2.78 -14.60 1.16
CA VAL A 58 3.32 -15.46 2.22
C VAL A 58 2.65 -16.83 2.21
N SER A 59 1.33 -16.89 2.08
CA SER A 59 0.57 -18.15 2.03
C SER A 59 0.95 -19.01 0.81
N GLU A 60 1.08 -18.42 -0.38
CA GLU A 60 1.56 -19.11 -1.59
C GLU A 60 2.96 -19.70 -1.41
N ARG A 61 3.81 -19.07 -0.59
CA ARG A 61 5.13 -19.61 -0.26
C ARG A 61 5.03 -20.83 0.68
N ILE A 62 4.02 -20.90 1.54
CA ILE A 62 3.82 -22.02 2.48
C ILE A 62 3.25 -23.25 1.75
N THR A 63 2.34 -23.06 0.79
CA THR A 63 1.75 -24.17 0.02
C THR A 63 2.63 -24.69 -1.11
N ALA A 64 3.66 -23.95 -1.53
CA ALA A 64 4.64 -24.40 -2.52
C ALA A 64 5.83 -25.18 -1.92
N VAL A 65 5.78 -25.50 -0.62
CA VAL A 65 6.72 -26.37 0.11
C VAL A 65 6.05 -27.72 0.34
#